data_AF-A0A8C2P4B4-F1
#
_entry.id   AF-A0A8C2P4B4-F1
#
_cell.length_a   1.000
_cell.length_b   1.000
_cell.length_c   1.000
_cell.angle_alpha   90.00
_cell.angle_beta   90.00
_cell.angle_gamma   90.00
#
_symmetry.space_group_name_H-M   'P 1'
#
loop_
_entity.id
_entity.type
_entity.pdbx_description
1 polymer ?
#
loop_
_entity_poly.entity_id
_entity_poly.type
_entity_poly.pdbx_seq_one_letter_code
_entity_poly.pdbx_strand_id
1 'polypeptide(L)'
;MRKEQTLACTHFILLCLSSPSWQQKVSLLPSEANPRYVGNLSRDVTEALILQLFSQIGPCKNCKMIMDTAGNDPYCFVEFYEHRHAAAALAAMNGRKIMGKEVKVNWATTPSSQKKDTSNHFHVFVGDLSPEITTEDIKAAFAPFGRISACFVHVS
;
A
#
# COMPACT_ATOMS: atom_id res chain seq x y z
N MET A 1 25.45 10.65 -33.12
CA MET A 1 24.50 11.50 -32.37
C MET A 1 23.24 10.78 -31.86
N ARG A 2 22.81 9.61 -32.39
CA ARG A 2 21.58 8.91 -31.95
C ARG A 2 21.78 7.71 -30.99
N LYS A 3 23.01 7.43 -30.55
CA LYS A 3 23.31 6.26 -29.69
C LYS A 3 23.53 6.60 -28.22
N GLU A 4 23.75 7.88 -27.87
CA GLU A 4 24.07 8.29 -26.49
C GLU A 4 22.83 8.58 -25.63
N GLN A 5 21.68 8.93 -26.21
CA GLN A 5 20.48 9.26 -25.42
C GLN A 5 19.67 8.03 -24.95
N THR A 6 19.72 6.91 -25.68
CA THR A 6 19.03 5.67 -25.27
C THR A 6 19.71 5.01 -24.06
N LEU A 7 21.04 5.12 -23.95
CA LEU A 7 21.76 4.57 -22.79
C LEU A 7 21.45 5.35 -21.50
N ALA A 8 21.18 6.65 -21.55
CA ALA A 8 20.87 7.43 -20.35
C ALA A 8 19.54 6.99 -19.68
N CYS A 9 18.49 6.72 -20.48
CA CYS A 9 17.17 6.36 -19.94
C CYS A 9 17.09 4.92 -19.40
N THR A 10 17.76 3.95 -20.03
CA THR A 10 17.75 2.57 -19.53
C THR A 10 18.64 2.40 -18.30
N HIS A 11 19.72 3.19 -18.18
CA HIS A 11 20.57 3.17 -16.99
C HIS A 11 19.88 3.79 -15.76
N PHE A 12 19.06 4.83 -15.94
CA PHE A 12 18.37 5.49 -14.81
C PHE A 12 17.25 4.64 -14.19
N ILE A 13 16.48 3.89 -14.99
CA ILE A 13 15.41 3.02 -14.47
C ILE A 13 15.99 1.81 -13.71
N LEU A 14 17.13 1.26 -14.18
CA LEU A 14 17.82 0.16 -13.49
C LEU A 14 18.65 0.62 -12.27
N LEU A 15 19.19 1.85 -12.29
CA LEU A 15 19.87 2.46 -11.13
C LEU A 15 18.88 2.79 -9.99
N CYS A 16 17.65 3.18 -10.31
CA CYS A 16 16.64 3.45 -9.29
C CYS A 16 16.16 2.18 -8.57
N LEU A 17 16.14 1.02 -9.23
CA LEU A 17 15.77 -0.25 -8.58
C LEU A 17 16.91 -0.90 -7.76
N SER A 18 18.15 -0.42 -7.93
CA SER A 18 19.34 -0.94 -7.24
C SER A 18 19.89 0.00 -6.15
N SER A 19 19.37 1.23 -6.02
CA SER A 19 19.71 2.13 -4.91
C SER A 19 18.91 1.78 -3.64
N PRO A 20 19.58 1.55 -2.49
CA PRO A 20 18.92 1.32 -1.20
C PRO A 20 17.93 2.45 -0.82
N SER A 21 18.13 3.65 -1.37
CA SER A 21 17.30 4.83 -1.12
C SER A 21 15.87 4.73 -1.67
N TRP A 22 15.64 3.99 -2.76
CA TRP A 22 14.30 3.81 -3.36
C TRP A 22 13.45 2.78 -2.61
N GLN A 23 14.06 1.73 -2.08
CA GLN A 23 13.39 0.79 -1.17
C GLN A 23 12.91 1.52 0.10
N GLN A 24 13.65 2.55 0.53
CA GLN A 24 13.32 3.38 1.68
C GLN A 24 12.31 4.50 1.38
N LYS A 25 12.01 4.80 0.11
CA LYS A 25 11.02 5.82 -0.30
C LYS A 25 9.61 5.26 -0.48
N VAL A 26 9.44 3.96 -0.75
CA VAL A 26 8.13 3.29 -0.69
C VAL A 26 7.55 3.33 0.74
N SER A 27 8.41 3.41 1.76
CA SER A 27 8.01 3.61 3.16
C SER A 27 7.74 5.07 3.56
N LEU A 28 7.86 6.05 2.65
CA LEU A 28 7.71 7.49 2.95
C LEU A 28 6.49 8.16 2.30
N LEU A 29 5.56 7.39 1.71
CA LEU A 29 4.21 7.91 1.49
C LEU A 29 3.56 8.11 2.87
N PRO A 30 2.88 9.24 3.15
CA PRO A 30 2.30 9.51 4.46
C PRO A 30 1.32 8.39 4.82
N SER A 31 1.79 7.49 5.70
CA SER A 31 1.00 6.47 6.38
C SER A 31 0.25 7.18 7.49
N GLU A 32 -0.78 7.94 7.15
CA GLU A 32 -1.70 8.47 8.16
C GLU A 32 -2.65 7.35 8.58
N ALA A 33 -2.08 6.45 9.41
CA ALA A 33 -2.67 5.32 10.07
C ALA A 33 -3.33 4.27 9.15
N ASN A 34 -2.55 3.25 8.77
CA ASN A 34 -3.12 2.07 8.12
C ASN A 34 -3.64 1.09 9.18
N PRO A 35 -4.96 0.98 9.42
CA PRO A 35 -5.49 -0.03 10.32
C PRO A 35 -5.04 -1.44 9.92
N ARG A 36 -4.93 -2.34 10.89
CA ARG A 36 -4.66 -3.76 10.69
C ARG A 36 -5.99 -4.46 10.54
N TYR A 37 -6.18 -5.21 9.47
CA TYR A 37 -7.29 -6.16 9.38
C TYR A 37 -6.96 -7.39 10.22
N VAL A 38 -7.87 -7.79 11.11
CA VAL A 38 -7.77 -8.98 11.95
C VAL A 38 -9.00 -9.85 11.67
N GLY A 39 -8.86 -10.86 10.82
CA GLY A 39 -9.96 -11.72 10.38
C GLY A 39 -9.88 -13.15 10.90
N ASN A 40 -10.84 -13.97 10.48
CA ASN A 40 -11.02 -15.36 10.92
C ASN A 40 -11.21 -15.49 12.44
N LEU A 41 -11.88 -14.51 13.06
CA LEU A 41 -12.14 -14.52 14.49
C LEU A 41 -13.19 -15.58 14.84
N SER A 42 -13.16 -16.10 16.07
CA SER A 42 -14.31 -16.83 16.63
C SER A 42 -15.43 -15.84 16.95
N ARG A 43 -16.67 -16.31 16.93
CA ARG A 43 -17.84 -15.51 17.37
C ARG A 43 -17.79 -15.16 18.86
N ASP A 44 -17.00 -15.91 19.65
CA ASP A 44 -16.77 -15.65 21.07
C ASP A 44 -15.71 -14.56 21.32
N VAL A 45 -14.98 -14.14 20.29
CA VAL A 45 -14.01 -13.05 20.40
C VAL A 45 -14.75 -11.73 20.56
N THR A 46 -14.31 -10.91 21.50
CA THR A 46 -14.85 -9.56 21.72
C THR A 46 -13.86 -8.49 21.31
N GLU A 47 -14.35 -7.29 21.01
CA GLU A 47 -13.51 -6.13 20.72
C GLU A 47 -12.54 -5.82 21.87
N ALA A 48 -13.01 -5.93 23.12
CA ALA A 48 -12.20 -5.74 24.32
C ALA A 48 -11.03 -6.74 24.40
N LEU A 49 -11.26 -8.00 24.03
CA LEU A 49 -10.19 -9.01 23.97
C LEU A 49 -9.14 -8.66 22.91
N ILE A 50 -9.58 -8.22 21.72
CA ILE A 50 -8.66 -7.77 20.66
C ILE A 50 -7.84 -6.56 21.14
N LEU A 51 -8.49 -5.54 21.71
CA LEU A 51 -7.81 -4.39 22.29
C LEU A 51 -6.78 -4.80 23.34
N GLN A 52 -7.13 -5.69 24.27
CA GLN A 52 -6.21 -6.17 25.30
C GLN A 52 -4.99 -6.88 24.71
N LEU A 53 -5.18 -7.74 23.70
CA LEU A 53 -4.09 -8.49 23.09
C LEU A 53 -3.16 -7.59 22.26
N PHE A 54 -3.73 -6.69 21.47
CA PHE A 54 -2.95 -5.80 20.60
C PHE A 54 -2.29 -4.66 21.39
N SER A 55 -2.85 -4.26 22.54
CA SER A 55 -2.23 -3.28 23.44
C SER A 55 -0.93 -3.76 24.09
N GLN A 56 -0.68 -5.08 24.14
CA GLN A 56 0.61 -5.62 24.59
C GLN A 56 1.76 -5.32 23.61
N ILE A 57 1.43 -4.98 22.36
CA ILE A 57 2.40 -4.68 21.30
C ILE A 57 2.69 -3.18 21.24
N GLY A 58 1.68 -2.36 21.51
CA GLY A 58 1.80 -0.91 21.58
C GLY A 58 0.44 -0.24 21.77
N PRO A 59 0.41 1.07 22.05
CA PRO A 59 -0.83 1.80 22.26
C PRO A 59 -1.70 1.79 21.00
N CYS A 60 -2.94 1.29 21.14
CA CYS A 60 -3.94 1.30 20.09
C CYS A 60 -4.65 2.65 20.07
N LYS A 61 -4.77 3.25 18.88
CA LYS A 61 -5.52 4.48 18.62
C LYS A 61 -7.01 4.18 18.43
N ASN A 62 -7.33 3.10 17.74
CA ASN A 62 -8.71 2.71 17.46
C ASN A 62 -8.82 1.18 17.32
N CYS A 63 -9.96 0.63 17.66
CA CYS A 63 -10.30 -0.77 17.44
C CYS A 63 -11.78 -0.82 17.09
N LYS A 64 -12.14 -1.55 16.03
CA LYS A 64 -13.52 -1.67 15.60
C LYS A 64 -13.81 -3.09 15.19
N MET A 65 -14.65 -3.78 15.96
CA MET A 65 -15.12 -5.11 15.59
C MET A 65 -16.33 -5.03 14.66
N ILE A 66 -16.32 -5.83 13.59
CA ILE A 66 -17.43 -6.01 12.68
C ILE A 66 -17.87 -7.47 12.74
N MET A 67 -19.13 -7.68 13.11
CA MET A 67 -19.77 -8.98 13.09
C MET A 67 -20.64 -9.05 11.84
N ASP A 68 -20.41 -10.06 11.00
CA ASP A 68 -21.25 -10.26 9.82
C ASP A 68 -22.49 -11.10 10.18
N THR A 69 -23.66 -10.57 9.85
CA THR A 69 -24.96 -11.22 10.02
C THR A 69 -25.21 -12.30 8.98
N ALA A 70 -24.46 -12.32 7.86
CA ALA A 70 -24.61 -13.27 6.76
C ALA A 70 -23.91 -14.62 6.98
N GLY A 71 -23.42 -14.88 8.20
CA GLY A 71 -22.78 -16.16 8.56
C GLY A 71 -21.25 -16.16 8.46
N ASN A 72 -20.64 -15.12 7.87
CA ASN A 72 -19.18 -15.01 7.81
C ASN A 72 -18.54 -14.85 9.20
N ASP A 73 -17.27 -15.21 9.28
CA ASP A 73 -16.48 -15.03 10.50
C ASP A 73 -16.31 -13.54 10.82
N PRO A 74 -16.42 -13.14 12.10
CA PRO A 74 -16.17 -11.77 12.49
C PRO A 74 -14.73 -11.33 12.17
N TYR A 75 -14.57 -10.02 12.03
CA TYR A 75 -13.26 -9.40 11.85
C TYR A 75 -13.17 -8.08 12.59
N CYS A 76 -11.96 -7.57 12.73
CA CYS A 76 -11.68 -6.35 13.46
C CYS A 76 -10.65 -5.48 12.72
N PHE A 77 -10.78 -4.16 12.86
CA PHE A 77 -9.76 -3.21 12.44
C PHE A 77 -9.06 -2.63 13.66
N VAL A 78 -7.74 -2.75 13.74
CA VAL A 78 -6.92 -2.22 14.83
C VAL A 78 -5.96 -1.16 14.30
N GLU A 79 -6.05 0.06 14.80
CA GLU A 79 -5.19 1.18 14.45
C GLU A 79 -4.23 1.45 15.60
N PHE A 80 -2.93 1.59 15.31
CA PHE A 80 -1.91 1.94 16.30
C PHE A 80 -1.50 3.41 16.12
N TYR A 81 -1.02 4.04 17.19
CA TYR A 81 -0.42 5.38 17.11
C TYR A 81 0.88 5.41 16.29
N GLU A 82 1.62 4.30 16.26
CA GLU A 82 2.88 4.22 15.53
C GLU A 82 2.92 3.04 14.56
N HIS A 83 3.49 3.29 13.39
CA HIS A 83 3.65 2.28 12.35
C HIS A 83 4.47 1.05 12.82
N ARG A 84 5.47 1.25 13.68
CA ARG A 84 6.30 0.15 14.21
C ARG A 84 5.45 -0.90 14.94
N HIS A 85 4.46 -0.46 15.71
CA HIS A 85 3.57 -1.34 16.48
C HIS A 85 2.63 -2.09 15.55
N ALA A 86 2.14 -1.44 14.49
CA ALA A 86 1.34 -2.08 13.45
C ALA A 86 2.13 -3.20 12.72
N ALA A 87 3.39 -2.96 12.37
CA ALA A 87 4.25 -3.96 11.75
C ALA A 87 4.57 -5.12 12.71
N ALA A 88 4.89 -4.82 13.98
CA ALA A 88 5.11 -5.82 15.01
C ALA A 88 3.87 -6.68 15.27
N ALA A 89 2.67 -6.08 15.27
CA ALA A 89 1.41 -6.80 15.45
C ALA A 89 1.13 -7.78 14.32
N LEU A 90 1.42 -7.39 13.08
CA LEU A 90 1.32 -8.29 11.94
C LEU A 90 2.22 -9.51 12.11
N ALA A 91 3.49 -9.30 12.43
CA ALA A 91 4.46 -10.37 12.59
C ALA A 91 4.15 -11.28 13.79
N ALA A 92 3.71 -10.70 14.90
CA ALA A 92 3.49 -11.43 16.14
C ALA A 92 2.17 -12.20 16.16
N MET A 93 1.07 -11.62 15.64
CA MET A 93 -0.28 -12.13 15.86
C MET A 93 -0.85 -12.92 14.67
N ASN A 94 -0.33 -12.73 13.46
CA ASN A 94 -0.79 -13.49 12.30
C ASN A 94 -0.57 -15.00 12.49
N GLY A 95 -1.60 -15.81 12.30
CA GLY A 95 -1.58 -17.25 12.51
C GLY A 95 -1.69 -17.69 13.98
N ARG A 96 -1.72 -16.77 14.97
CA ARG A 96 -1.93 -17.17 16.37
C ARG A 96 -3.35 -17.65 16.60
N LYS A 97 -3.51 -18.62 17.50
CA LYS A 97 -4.83 -19.10 17.93
C LYS A 97 -5.42 -18.17 18.99
N ILE A 98 -6.60 -17.64 18.72
CA ILE A 98 -7.46 -16.91 19.67
C ILE A 98 -8.79 -17.65 19.73
N MET A 99 -9.18 -18.10 20.92
CA MET A 99 -10.40 -18.92 21.13
C MET A 99 -10.48 -20.11 20.17
N GLY A 100 -9.36 -20.82 19.99
CA GLY A 100 -9.28 -22.02 19.15
C GLY A 100 -9.16 -21.78 17.64
N LYS A 101 -9.33 -20.54 17.15
CA LYS A 101 -9.19 -20.20 15.72
C LYS A 101 -7.92 -19.41 15.43
N GLU A 102 -7.25 -19.75 14.33
CA GLU A 102 -6.07 -19.02 13.86
C GLU A 102 -6.46 -17.70 13.21
N VAL A 103 -6.01 -16.59 13.79
CA VAL A 103 -6.37 -15.26 13.29
C VAL A 103 -5.52 -14.86 12.10
N LYS A 104 -6.12 -14.12 11.16
CA LYS A 104 -5.44 -13.58 9.98
C LYS A 104 -5.23 -12.10 10.15
N VAL A 105 -3.98 -11.67 10.35
CA VAL A 105 -3.65 -10.25 10.45
C VAL A 105 -3.06 -9.79 9.12
N ASN A 106 -3.53 -8.67 8.58
CA ASN A 106 -3.06 -8.10 7.32
C ASN A 106 -3.08 -6.57 7.35
N TRP A 107 -2.41 -5.94 6.38
CA TRP A 107 -2.62 -4.52 6.08
C TRP A 107 -4.07 -4.33 5.65
N ALA A 108 -4.83 -3.49 6.38
CA ALA A 108 -6.15 -3.13 5.91
C ALA A 108 -6.00 -2.31 4.64
N THR A 109 -6.60 -2.80 3.57
CA THR A 109 -6.87 -2.02 2.37
C THR A 109 -8.17 -1.28 2.63
N THR A 110 -8.18 0.04 2.54
CA THR A 110 -9.43 0.80 2.57
C THR A 110 -10.34 0.32 1.44
N PRO A 111 -11.67 0.23 1.62
CA PRO A 111 -12.59 -0.09 0.53
C PRO A 111 -12.61 0.98 -0.58
N SER A 112 -12.01 2.17 -0.37
CA SER A 112 -11.69 3.12 -1.44
C SER A 112 -10.53 2.66 -2.34
N SER A 113 -9.81 1.61 -1.93
CA SER A 113 -8.98 0.77 -2.78
C SER A 113 -9.68 -0.55 -3.11
N GLN A 114 -11.01 -0.55 -3.28
CA GLN A 114 -11.59 -1.40 -4.32
C GLN A 114 -10.71 -1.16 -5.53
N LYS A 115 -9.95 -2.18 -5.92
CA LYS A 115 -9.34 -2.24 -7.23
C LYS A 115 -10.48 -1.95 -8.19
N LYS A 116 -10.59 -0.69 -8.66
CA LYS A 116 -10.97 -0.49 -10.04
C LYS A 116 -9.99 -1.39 -10.76
N ASP A 117 -10.52 -2.40 -11.43
CA ASP A 117 -9.71 -3.29 -12.22
C ASP A 117 -8.93 -2.41 -13.21
N THR A 118 -7.69 -2.11 -12.84
CA THR A 118 -6.77 -1.30 -13.63
C THR A 118 -5.88 -2.20 -14.47
N SER A 119 -6.18 -3.51 -14.55
CA SER A 119 -5.59 -4.38 -15.57
C SER A 119 -5.80 -3.83 -16.98
N ASN A 120 -6.81 -2.97 -17.17
CA ASN A 120 -7.08 -2.23 -18.41
C ASN A 120 -6.76 -0.73 -18.33
N HIS A 121 -6.19 -0.24 -17.23
CA HIS A 121 -5.80 1.18 -17.03
C HIS A 121 -4.29 1.29 -16.79
N PHE A 122 -3.52 1.41 -17.88
CA PHE A 122 -2.08 1.61 -17.85
C PHE A 122 -1.74 3.11 -17.76
N HIS A 123 -1.76 3.67 -16.55
CA HIS A 123 -1.34 5.05 -16.32
C HIS A 123 0.05 5.07 -15.67
N VAL A 124 0.98 5.83 -16.24
CA VAL A 124 2.33 6.06 -15.71
C VAL A 124 2.42 7.51 -15.26
N PHE A 125 2.88 7.72 -14.02
CA PHE A 125 3.19 9.05 -13.51
C PHE A 125 4.69 9.30 -13.65
N VAL A 126 5.06 10.44 -14.25
CA VAL A 126 6.45 10.88 -14.40
C VAL A 126 6.60 12.16 -13.59
N GLY A 127 7.41 12.10 -12.53
CA GLY A 127 7.72 13.25 -11.68
C GLY A 127 9.09 13.84 -11.99
N ASP A 128 9.39 14.99 -11.37
CA ASP A 128 10.69 15.68 -11.50
C ASP A 128 11.02 16.11 -12.94
N LEU A 129 9.97 16.47 -13.69
CA LEU A 129 10.12 17.06 -15.02
C LEU A 129 10.50 18.53 -14.87
N SER A 130 11.51 18.95 -15.65
CA SER A 130 11.80 20.38 -15.79
C SER A 130 10.54 21.13 -16.24
N PRO A 131 10.28 22.35 -15.75
CA PRO A 131 9.10 23.14 -16.14
C PRO A 131 9.03 23.45 -17.63
N GLU A 132 10.13 23.29 -18.37
CA GLU A 132 10.21 23.47 -19.82
C GLU A 132 9.72 22.25 -20.61
N ILE A 133 9.53 21.10 -19.96
CA ILE A 133 9.12 19.85 -20.62
C ILE A 133 7.64 19.91 -20.98
N THR A 134 7.37 19.69 -22.27
CA THR A 134 6.01 19.71 -22.80
C THR A 134 5.38 18.32 -22.86
N THR A 135 4.08 18.29 -23.13
CA THR A 135 3.35 17.03 -23.32
C THR A 135 3.86 16.29 -24.57
N GLU A 136 4.30 17.03 -25.59
CA GLU A 136 4.85 16.52 -26.84
C GLU A 136 6.19 15.79 -26.63
N ASP A 137 7.06 16.33 -25.78
CA ASP A 137 8.34 15.71 -25.42
C ASP A 137 8.14 14.37 -24.72
N ILE A 138 7.16 14.31 -23.80
CA ILE A 138 6.76 13.07 -23.14
C ILE A 138 6.18 12.07 -24.14
N LYS A 139 5.31 12.50 -25.06
CA LYS A 139 4.78 11.61 -26.10
C LYS A 139 5.89 11.02 -26.97
N ALA A 140 6.85 11.85 -27.39
CA ALA A 140 7.97 11.42 -28.21
C ALA A 140 8.87 10.43 -27.47
N ALA A 141 9.16 10.68 -26.19
CA ALA A 141 9.98 9.79 -25.35
C ALA A 141 9.32 8.42 -25.13
N PHE A 142 7.99 8.39 -25.01
CA PHE A 142 7.24 7.16 -24.72
C PHE A 142 6.73 6.42 -25.98
N ALA A 143 6.80 7.04 -27.16
CA ALA A 143 6.36 6.45 -28.43
C ALA A 143 6.93 5.05 -28.74
N PRO A 144 8.20 4.74 -28.43
CA PRO A 144 8.75 3.40 -28.68
C PRO A 144 8.13 2.29 -27.81
N PHE A 145 7.53 2.64 -26.67
CA PHE A 145 6.97 1.67 -25.72
C PHE A 145 5.50 1.36 -26.00
N GLY A 146 4.86 2.08 -26.92
CA GLY A 146 3.50 1.80 -27.37
C GLY A 146 2.69 3.06 -27.61
N ARG A 147 1.44 2.85 -28.02
CA ARG A 147 0.49 3.94 -28.27
C ARG A 147 0.00 4.52 -26.95
N ILE A 148 0.19 5.82 -26.76
CA ILE A 148 -0.27 6.57 -25.59
C ILE A 148 -1.71 7.01 -25.84
N SER A 149 -2.64 6.58 -24.98
CA SER A 149 -4.06 6.93 -25.10
C SER A 149 -4.36 8.36 -24.64
N ALA A 150 -3.68 8.82 -23.59
CA ALA A 150 -3.79 10.19 -23.08
C ALA A 150 -2.54 10.52 -22.25
N CYS A 151 -2.07 11.76 -22.34
CA CYS A 151 -1.01 12.28 -21.46
C CYS A 151 -1.24 13.76 -21.19
N PHE A 152 -0.96 14.16 -19.96
CA PHE A 152 -1.12 15.52 -19.49
C PHE A 152 0.09 15.84 -18.62
N VAL A 153 0.76 16.94 -18.90
CA VAL A 153 1.78 17.50 -18.01
C VAL A 153 1.09 18.58 -17.19
N HIS A 154 1.13 18.42 -15.87
CA HIS A 154 0.68 19.46 -14.95
C HIS A 154 1.91 20.22 -14.48
N VAL A 155 2.00 21.49 -14.89
CA VAL A 155 3.01 22.42 -14.38
C VAL A 155 2.37 23.15 -13.22
N SER A 156 2.90 22.94 -12.01
CA SER A 156 2.51 23.64 -10.79
C SER A 156 3.25 24.96 -10.65
#